data_AF-A0A3B8IR70-F1
#
_entry.id   AF-A0A3B8IR70-F1
#
_cell.length_a   1.000
_cell.length_b   1.000
_cell.length_c   1.000
_cell.angle_alpha   90.00
_cell.angle_beta   90.00
_cell.angle_gamma   90.00
#
_symmetry.space_group_name_H-M   'P 1'
#
loop_
_entity.id
_entity.type
_entity.pdbx_description
1 polymer ?
#
loop_
_entity_poly.entity_id
_entity_poly.type
_entity_poly.pdbx_seq_one_letter_code
_entity_poly.pdbx_strand_id
1 'polypeptide(L)'
;MAQVADYQENLKRDHRQPSESPEVDMNPMVDLAFLLLTFFMLATTFAQPQSMELLMPADDPEAEQQLEQPIKESHALTLVLADKDQIIWYRGITD
;
A
#
# COMPACT_ATOMS: atom_id res chain seq x y z
N MET A 1 47.07 35.10 -62.73
CA MET A 1 45.61 35.40 -62.76
C MET A 1 44.74 34.23 -62.28
N ALA A 2 45.24 32.98 -62.21
CA ALA A 2 44.46 31.84 -61.72
C ALA A 2 44.33 31.72 -60.18
N GLN A 3 45.05 32.52 -59.39
CA GLN A 3 45.06 32.39 -57.91
C GLN A 3 44.08 33.32 -57.18
N VAL A 4 43.35 34.16 -57.92
CA VAL A 4 42.40 35.14 -57.32
C VAL A 4 40.94 34.66 -57.41
N ALA A 5 40.68 33.60 -58.17
CA ALA A 5 39.36 32.98 -58.31
C ALA A 5 39.10 31.94 -57.20
N ASP A 6 40.12 31.18 -56.79
CA ASP A 6 39.99 30.09 -55.81
C ASP A 6 39.80 30.58 -54.37
N TYR A 7 40.09 31.87 -54.10
CA TYR A 7 39.91 32.48 -52.79
C TYR A 7 38.44 32.86 -52.50
N GLN A 8 37.61 32.95 -53.52
CA GLN A 8 36.18 33.29 -53.40
C GLN A 8 35.29 32.04 -53.24
N GLU A 9 35.79 30.84 -53.54
CA GLU A 9 34.99 29.60 -53.49
C GLU A 9 34.94 28.96 -52.08
N ASN A 10 35.81 29.39 -51.16
CA ASN A 10 35.95 28.78 -49.83
C ASN A 10 35.20 29.48 -48.68
N LEU A 11 34.31 30.43 -48.95
CA LEU A 11 33.64 31.22 -47.89
C LEU A 11 32.17 30.90 -47.62
N LYS A 12 31.56 29.87 -48.23
CA LYS A 12 30.15 29.55 -47.97
C LYS A 12 29.86 28.06 -47.94
N ARG A 13 30.28 27.42 -46.85
CA ARG A 13 29.61 26.22 -46.33
C ARG A 13 29.43 26.39 -44.83
N ASP A 14 28.55 27.32 -44.44
CA ASP A 14 28.01 27.35 -43.08
C ASP A 14 27.07 26.15 -42.92
N HIS A 15 27.62 25.06 -42.37
CA HIS A 15 26.86 23.85 -42.02
C HIS A 15 26.06 24.13 -40.74
N ARG A 16 25.09 25.03 -40.83
CA ARG A 16 24.18 25.32 -39.72
C ARG A 16 23.16 24.18 -39.65
N GLN A 17 23.42 23.21 -38.78
CA GLN A 17 22.44 22.19 -38.45
C GLN A 17 21.21 22.90 -37.85
N PRO A 18 19.98 22.59 -38.32
CA PRO A 18 18.79 23.10 -37.68
C PRO A 18 18.75 22.55 -36.26
N SER A 19 18.69 23.43 -35.26
CA SER A 19 18.45 23.03 -33.88
C SER A 19 17.00 22.59 -33.78
N GLU A 20 16.73 21.30 -33.98
CA GLU A 20 15.45 20.74 -33.57
C GLU A 20 15.43 20.74 -32.04
N SER A 21 14.50 21.52 -31.48
CA SER A 21 14.26 21.55 -30.04
C SER A 21 13.93 20.13 -29.59
N PRO A 22 14.59 19.60 -28.54
CA PRO A 22 14.22 18.28 -28.03
C PRO A 22 12.78 18.31 -27.52
N GLU A 23 11.92 17.48 -28.10
CA GLU A 23 10.57 17.25 -27.59
C GLU A 23 10.68 16.48 -26.26
N VAL A 24 10.00 16.97 -25.24
CA VAL A 24 10.00 16.37 -23.89
C VAL A 24 8.90 15.34 -23.81
N ASP A 25 9.25 14.06 -23.64
CA ASP A 25 8.28 13.00 -23.35
C ASP A 25 7.77 13.11 -21.90
N MET A 26 6.45 13.11 -21.74
CA MET A 26 5.78 13.19 -20.44
C MET A 26 5.52 11.81 -19.81
N ASN A 27 5.75 10.71 -20.54
CA ASN A 27 5.54 9.34 -20.02
C ASN A 27 6.29 9.06 -18.70
N PRO A 28 7.56 9.48 -18.52
CA PRO A 28 8.24 9.30 -17.24
C PRO A 28 7.60 10.09 -16.08
N MET A 29 6.99 11.23 -16.38
CA MET A 29 6.31 12.05 -15.37
C MET A 29 4.99 11.42 -14.90
N VAL A 30 4.27 10.77 -15.83
CA VAL A 30 3.02 10.04 -15.52
C VAL A 30 3.30 8.84 -14.63
N ASP A 31 4.39 8.11 -14.88
CA ASP A 31 4.79 6.95 -14.07
C ASP A 31 5.15 7.35 -12.63
N LEU A 32 5.89 8.46 -12.44
CA LEU A 32 6.18 9.01 -11.11
C LEU A 32 4.91 9.43 -10.35
N ALA A 33 3.94 10.03 -11.04
CA ALA A 33 2.65 10.38 -10.43
C ALA A 33 1.84 9.14 -10.02
N PHE A 34 1.88 8.07 -10.83
CA PHE A 34 1.20 6.82 -10.53
C PHE A 34 1.87 6.06 -9.38
N LEU A 35 3.20 6.07 -9.32
CA LEU A 35 3.98 5.52 -8.20
C LEU A 35 3.60 6.23 -6.90
N LEU A 36 3.52 7.55 -6.90
CA LEU A 36 3.10 8.32 -5.73
C LEU A 36 1.65 8.03 -5.34
N LEU A 37 0.71 8.00 -6.29
CA LEU A 37 -0.69 7.72 -5.98
C LEU A 37 -0.87 6.33 -5.37
N THR A 38 -0.25 5.30 -5.94
CA THR A 38 -0.32 3.93 -5.41
C THR A 38 0.42 3.79 -4.09
N PHE A 39 1.59 4.40 -3.94
CA PHE A 39 2.32 4.46 -2.67
C PHE A 39 1.51 5.16 -1.58
N PHE A 40 0.92 6.33 -1.86
CA PHE A 40 0.10 7.07 -0.91
C PHE A 40 -1.18 6.31 -0.57
N MET A 41 -1.90 5.76 -1.55
CA MET A 41 -3.07 4.92 -1.28
C MET A 41 -2.70 3.71 -0.42
N LEU A 42 -1.66 2.96 -0.76
CA LEU A 42 -1.22 1.81 0.04
C LEU A 42 -0.79 2.23 1.45
N ALA A 43 0.01 3.29 1.59
CA ALA A 43 0.44 3.83 2.87
C ALA A 43 -0.75 4.30 3.75
N THR A 44 -1.84 4.78 3.16
CA THR A 44 -3.06 5.12 3.91
C THR A 44 -3.84 3.89 4.40
N THR A 45 -3.71 2.73 3.75
CA THR A 45 -4.46 1.53 4.16
C THR A 45 -3.95 0.87 5.45
N PHE A 46 -2.65 1.04 5.79
CA PHE A 46 -2.08 0.44 7.01
C PHE A 46 -2.57 1.10 8.31
N ALA A 47 -3.20 2.27 8.23
CA ALA A 47 -3.63 3.02 9.41
C ALA A 47 -5.02 2.60 9.94
N GLN A 48 -5.71 1.62 9.33
CA GLN A 48 -7.01 1.19 9.83
C GLN A 48 -6.83 0.26 11.04
N PRO A 49 -7.20 0.70 12.26
CA PRO A 49 -7.24 -0.22 13.38
C PRO A 49 -8.23 -1.34 13.05
N GLN A 50 -7.80 -2.59 13.17
CA GLN A 50 -8.70 -3.75 13.20
C GLN A 50 -9.41 -3.77 14.57
N SER A 51 -10.10 -2.69 14.93
CA SER A 51 -10.89 -2.63 16.16
C SER A 51 -12.24 -3.26 15.87
N MET A 52 -12.52 -4.40 16.50
CA MET A 52 -13.88 -4.91 16.58
C MET A 52 -14.68 -4.01 17.52
N GLU A 53 -15.86 -3.54 17.09
CA GLU A 53 -16.79 -2.87 18.00
C GLU A 53 -17.35 -3.91 18.98
N LEU A 54 -16.95 -3.82 20.25
CA LEU A 54 -17.47 -4.67 21.32
C LEU A 54 -18.76 -4.04 21.87
N LEU A 55 -19.89 -4.67 21.58
CA LEU A 55 -21.15 -4.38 22.28
C LEU A 55 -21.13 -5.18 23.59
N MET A 56 -20.84 -4.50 24.69
CA MET A 56 -21.02 -5.11 26.01
C MET A 56 -22.52 -5.27 26.31
N PRO A 57 -22.97 -6.41 26.86
CA PRO A 57 -24.33 -6.55 27.37
C PRO A 57 -24.64 -5.46 28.40
N ALA A 58 -25.91 -5.06 28.51
CA ALA A 58 -26.35 -4.14 29.55
C ALA A 58 -26.27 -4.83 30.93
N ASP A 59 -25.89 -4.07 31.95
CA ASP A 59 -25.89 -4.53 33.34
C ASP A 59 -27.35 -4.70 33.80
N ASP A 60 -27.88 -5.91 33.66
CA ASP A 60 -29.19 -6.31 34.17
C ASP A 60 -28.99 -7.15 35.44
N PRO A 61 -29.50 -6.72 36.62
CA PRO A 61 -29.40 -7.50 37.85
C PRO A 61 -30.09 -8.89 37.76
N GLU A 62 -31.00 -9.11 36.81
CA GLU A 62 -31.56 -10.45 36.53
C GLU A 62 -30.63 -11.31 35.64
N ALA A 63 -29.73 -10.70 34.86
CA ALA A 63 -28.74 -11.41 34.05
C ALA A 63 -27.58 -11.97 34.90
N GLU A 64 -27.24 -11.34 36.04
CA GLU A 64 -26.25 -11.86 36.98
C GLU A 64 -26.68 -13.21 37.59
N GLN A 65 -27.98 -13.40 37.82
CA GLN A 65 -28.54 -14.68 38.29
C GLN A 65 -28.52 -15.78 37.22
N GLN A 66 -28.43 -15.40 35.94
CA GLN A 66 -28.38 -16.33 34.81
C GLN A 66 -26.95 -16.76 34.46
N LEU A 67 -25.92 -16.06 34.95
CA LEU A 67 -24.51 -16.43 34.77
C LEU A 67 -24.11 -17.69 35.56
N GLU A 68 -24.85 -18.04 36.61
CA GLU A 68 -24.62 -19.26 37.40
C GLU A 68 -25.14 -20.54 36.72
N GLN A 69 -25.64 -20.46 35.48
CA GLN A 69 -26.04 -21.65 34.74
C GLN A 69 -24.80 -22.52 34.44
N PRO A 70 -24.71 -23.75 34.98
CA PRO A 70 -23.56 -24.60 34.74
C PRO A 70 -23.54 -25.01 33.26
N ILE A 71 -22.65 -24.39 32.48
CA ILE A 71 -22.38 -24.81 31.10
C ILE A 71 -21.76 -26.20 31.20
N LYS A 72 -22.40 -27.20 30.58
CA LYS A 72 -21.84 -28.56 30.53
C LYS A 72 -20.50 -28.52 29.79
N GLU A 73 -19.50 -29.22 30.29
CA GLU A 73 -18.15 -29.32 29.69
C GLU A 73 -18.20 -29.67 28.19
N SER A 74 -19.14 -30.53 27.78
CA SER A 74 -19.32 -30.91 26.37
C SER A 74 -19.63 -29.74 25.42
N HIS A 75 -20.11 -28.62 25.97
CA HIS A 75 -20.46 -27.39 25.25
C HIS A 75 -19.45 -26.25 25.44
N ALA A 76 -18.35 -26.48 26.16
CA ALA A 76 -17.26 -25.52 26.28
C ALA A 76 -16.21 -25.75 25.18
N LEU A 77 -15.80 -24.67 24.50
CA LEU A 77 -14.66 -24.63 23.59
C LEU A 77 -13.74 -23.51 24.07
N THR A 78 -12.47 -23.83 24.32
CA THR A 78 -11.48 -22.83 24.68
C THR A 78 -10.46 -22.69 23.56
N LEU A 79 -10.13 -21.43 23.28
CA LEU A 79 -9.20 -21.01 22.24
C LEU A 79 -8.07 -20.25 22.92
N VAL A 80 -6.84 -20.74 22.76
CA VAL A 80 -5.63 -20.11 23.27
C VAL A 80 -4.83 -19.59 22.07
N LEU A 81 -4.62 -18.27 22.06
CA LEU A 81 -3.79 -17.59 21.08
C LEU A 81 -2.33 -17.72 21.53
N ALA A 82 -1.55 -18.51 20.80
CA ALA A 82 -0.12 -18.74 21.05
C ALA A 82 0.74 -17.90 20.09
N ASP A 83 2.05 -17.88 20.34
CA ASP A 83 2.99 -17.14 19.50
C ASP A 83 2.99 -17.65 18.04
N LYS A 84 3.38 -16.77 17.11
CA LYS A 84 3.54 -17.05 15.68
C LYS A 84 2.26 -17.50 14.98
N ASP A 85 1.16 -16.78 15.21
CA ASP A 85 -0.14 -17.03 14.58
C ASP A 85 -0.70 -18.44 14.81
N GLN A 86 -0.33 -19.06 15.95
CA GLN A 86 -0.81 -20.39 16.31
C GLN A 86 -2.04 -20.30 17.23
N ILE A 87 -3.04 -21.14 16.95
CA ILE A 87 -4.23 -21.29 17.80
C ILE A 87 -4.22 -22.71 18.37
N ILE A 88 -4.15 -22.82 19.68
CA ILE A 88 -4.35 -24.08 20.41
C ILE A 88 -5.80 -24.10 20.89
N TRP A 89 -6.52 -25.18 20.65
CA TRP A 89 -7.92 -25.30 21.03
C TRP A 89 -8.18 -26.61 21.76
N TYR A 90 -9.09 -26.56 22.72
CA TYR A 90 -9.53 -27.74 23.47
C TYR A 90 -11.04 -27.65 23.74
N ARG A 91 -11.67 -28.82 23.84
CA ARG A 91 -13.09 -28.97 24.14
C ARG A 91 -13.23 -29.45 25.57
N GLY A 92 -14.09 -28.80 26.36
CA GLY A 92 -14.21 -29.04 27.79
C GLY A 92 -13.52 -27.97 28.62
N ILE A 93 -13.64 -28.10 29.94
CA ILE A 93 -12.95 -27.27 30.92
C ILE A 93 -11.60 -27.97 31.16
N THR A 94 -10.49 -27.29 30.92
CA THR A 94 -9.17 -27.80 31.29
C THR A 94 -8.91 -27.40 32.72
N ASP A 95 -8.76 -28.40 33.59
CA ASP A 95 -8.31 -28.24 34.98
C ASP A 95 -6.84 -27.79 35.05
#